data_AF-A0A524PRY1-F1
#
_entry.id   AF-A0A524PRY1-F1
#
_cell.length_a   1.000
_cell.length_b   1.000
_cell.length_c   1.000
_cell.angle_alpha   90.00
_cell.angle_beta   90.00
_cell.angle_gamma   90.00
#
_symmetry.space_group_name_H-M   'P 1'
#
loop_
_entity.id
_entity.type
_entity.pdbx_description
1 polymer ?
#
loop_
_entity_poly.entity_id
_entity_poly.type
_entity_poly.pdbx_seq_one_letter_code
_entity_poly.pdbx_strand_id
1 'polypeptide(L)'
;MTGSDCRAGEFSLSFLKGHWRLCVKKLCTLLVLILAAYLSGCNLLQKSDLVRKQKQRNAANKYVAGNWIERTEAVREIIRYIGPDKNDLIIGTLMVASADPHIEVRIEAVKGLSRMDIDQTRSMLRRIAREDPGDNVRWRALRELRLLKDPAAADIYIQAMGSSDWLIREEAARGMLSLADEIIRARMIPHIIKALNDPSASVAIAVMRNLKTRDPRLYQAIADRLLSASEYSLLSASLTAINGYRLDDKTNEKVINLLVHGNADIRVLALRVLKSNRSLSIPKKAAPR
;
A
#
# COMPACT_ATOMS: atom_id res chain seq x y z
N MET A 1 77.67 -11.56 58.96
CA MET A 1 77.17 -10.45 59.79
C MET A 1 76.96 -9.25 58.87
N THR A 2 75.73 -8.70 58.89
CA THR A 2 75.30 -7.33 58.47
C THR A 2 75.67 -6.87 57.06
N GLY A 3 74.80 -6.39 56.19
CA GLY A 3 73.42 -5.91 56.30
C GLY A 3 73.21 -4.91 55.14
N SER A 4 72.19 -5.12 54.32
CA SER A 4 71.77 -4.16 53.31
C SER A 4 70.30 -4.42 53.00
N ASP A 5 69.42 -3.49 53.36
CA ASP A 5 68.13 -3.37 52.68
C ASP A 5 67.60 -1.93 52.76
N CYS A 6 67.26 -1.43 51.57
CA CYS A 6 66.75 -0.10 51.31
C CYS A 6 65.22 -0.11 51.21
N ARG A 7 64.61 0.92 51.85
CA ARG A 7 63.40 1.67 51.48
C ARG A 7 62.04 0.94 51.35
N ALA A 8 61.06 1.47 52.10
CA ALA A 8 59.74 1.80 51.57
C ALA A 8 59.18 3.02 52.33
N GLY A 9 58.90 4.11 51.60
CA GLY A 9 58.35 5.36 52.12
C GLY A 9 56.83 5.30 52.33
N GLU A 10 56.37 6.02 53.35
CA GLU A 10 54.98 6.15 53.77
C GLU A 10 54.11 6.79 52.68
N PHE A 11 53.03 6.10 52.28
CA PHE A 11 51.98 6.63 51.42
C PHE A 11 50.94 7.40 52.26
N SER A 12 50.79 8.69 51.99
CA SER A 12 49.88 9.60 52.70
C SER A 12 48.39 9.36 52.38
N LEU A 13 47.59 9.10 53.43
CA LEU A 13 46.12 8.89 53.40
C LEU A 13 45.28 10.13 53.03
N SER A 14 45.87 11.33 52.92
CA SER A 14 45.15 12.56 52.58
C SER A 14 44.84 12.71 51.08
N PHE A 15 45.63 12.06 50.21
CA PHE A 15 45.50 12.16 48.76
C PHE A 15 44.28 11.37 48.22
N LEU A 16 43.99 10.20 48.81
CA LEU A 16 42.86 9.33 48.42
C LEU A 16 41.48 9.92 48.76
N LYS A 17 41.36 10.66 49.88
CA LYS A 17 40.09 11.30 50.29
C LYS A 17 39.71 12.49 49.38
N GLY A 18 40.69 13.23 48.86
CA GLY A 18 40.47 14.37 47.95
C GLY A 18 39.97 13.93 46.56
N HIS A 19 40.60 12.89 45.99
CA HIS A 19 40.22 12.32 44.70
C HIS A 19 38.84 11.65 44.71
N TRP A 20 38.49 10.92 45.78
CA TRP A 20 37.14 10.33 45.95
C TRP A 20 36.05 11.41 46.02
N ARG A 21 36.24 12.46 46.84
CA ARG A 21 35.29 13.57 46.96
C ARG A 21 35.12 14.35 45.65
N LEU A 22 36.19 14.51 44.87
CA LEU A 22 36.15 15.17 43.57
C LEU A 22 35.42 14.32 42.51
N CYS A 23 35.63 12.99 42.54
CA CYS A 23 34.97 12.05 41.64
C CYS A 23 33.46 11.95 41.93
N VAL A 24 33.08 11.85 43.20
CA VAL A 24 31.66 11.85 43.64
C VAL A 24 30.97 13.17 43.26
N LYS A 25 31.63 14.32 43.45
CA LYS A 25 31.07 15.62 43.02
C LYS A 25 30.86 15.69 41.51
N LYS A 26 31.82 15.21 40.70
CA LYS A 26 31.69 15.16 39.24
C LYS A 26 30.55 14.23 38.79
N LEU A 27 30.39 13.08 39.44
CA LEU A 27 29.29 12.14 39.18
C LEU A 27 27.93 12.75 39.55
N CYS A 28 27.83 13.41 40.70
CA CYS A 28 26.63 14.14 41.11
C CYS A 28 26.29 15.28 40.14
N THR A 29 27.27 16.07 39.68
CA THR A 29 27.01 17.13 38.70
C THR A 29 26.55 16.57 37.35
N LEU A 30 27.11 15.43 36.90
CA LEU A 30 26.67 14.77 35.68
C LEU A 30 25.23 14.26 35.82
N LEU A 31 24.89 13.65 36.95
CA LEU A 31 23.53 13.19 37.24
C LEU A 31 22.53 14.36 37.29
N VAL A 32 22.89 15.49 37.90
CA VAL A 32 22.04 16.70 37.91
C VAL A 32 21.86 17.27 36.50
N LEU A 33 22.91 17.29 35.67
CA LEU A 33 22.80 17.75 34.28
C LEU A 33 21.94 16.81 33.43
N ILE A 34 22.07 15.49 33.62
CA ILE A 34 21.21 14.51 32.95
C ILE A 34 19.76 14.69 33.41
N LEU A 35 19.52 14.87 34.72
CA LEU A 35 18.18 15.09 35.26
C LEU A 35 17.58 16.41 34.74
N ALA A 36 18.36 17.48 34.68
CA ALA A 36 17.92 18.78 34.16
C ALA A 36 17.64 18.74 32.65
N ALA A 37 18.46 18.03 31.87
CA ALA A 37 18.21 17.78 30.45
C ALA A 37 16.96 16.93 30.24
N TYR A 38 16.74 15.92 31.09
CA TYR A 38 15.56 15.07 31.05
C TYR A 38 14.28 15.85 31.39
N LEU A 39 14.29 16.65 32.46
CA LEU A 39 13.16 17.51 32.85
C LEU A 39 12.85 18.57 31.80
N SER A 40 13.88 19.18 31.20
CA SER A 40 13.73 20.16 30.12
C SER A 40 13.16 19.51 28.84
N GLY A 41 13.64 18.32 28.49
CA GLY A 41 13.14 17.52 27.37
C GLY A 41 11.68 17.10 27.55
N CYS A 42 11.31 16.61 28.74
CA CYS A 42 9.93 16.27 29.07
C CYS A 42 8.98 17.47 28.97
N ASN A 43 9.38 18.63 29.49
CA ASN A 43 8.58 19.86 29.40
C ASN A 43 8.37 20.32 27.95
N LEU A 44 9.39 20.20 27.10
CA LEU A 44 9.29 20.56 25.68
C LEU A 44 8.34 19.62 24.92
N LEU A 45 8.44 18.31 25.18
CA LEU A 45 7.54 17.29 24.62
C LEU A 45 6.09 17.51 25.07
N GLN A 46 5.87 17.81 26.36
CA GLN A 46 4.52 18.09 26.86
C GLN A 46 3.90 19.33 26.21
N LYS A 47 4.69 20.40 25.99
CA LYS A 47 4.24 21.61 25.29
C LYS A 47 3.92 21.33 23.82
N SER A 48 4.75 20.56 23.12
CA SER A 48 4.51 20.23 21.70
C SER A 48 3.25 19.37 21.54
N ASP A 49 3.01 18.42 22.44
CA ASP A 49 1.79 17.62 22.46
C ASP A 49 0.53 18.43 22.75
N LEU A 50 0.60 19.40 23.67
CA LEU A 50 -0.51 20.32 23.93
C LEU A 50 -0.87 21.14 22.69
N VAL A 51 0.14 21.70 22.00
CA VAL A 51 -0.06 22.46 20.76
C VAL A 51 -0.65 21.56 19.67
N ARG A 52 -0.14 20.32 19.52
CA ARG A 52 -0.66 19.33 18.57
C ARG A 52 -2.14 19.04 18.83
N LYS A 53 -2.52 18.75 20.07
CA LYS A 53 -3.92 18.50 20.47
C LYS A 53 -4.81 19.73 20.24
N GLN A 54 -4.30 20.94 20.51
CA GLN A 54 -5.05 22.16 20.24
C GLN A 54 -5.29 22.37 18.75
N LYS A 55 -4.29 22.13 17.90
CA LYS A 55 -4.47 22.23 16.44
C LYS A 55 -5.46 21.21 15.90
N GLN A 56 -5.44 19.98 16.40
CA GLN A 56 -6.45 18.96 16.07
C GLN A 56 -7.87 19.43 16.44
N ARG A 57 -8.05 20.00 17.64
CA ARG A 57 -9.34 20.57 18.07
C ARG A 57 -9.78 21.75 17.19
N ASN A 58 -8.86 22.64 16.85
CA ASN A 58 -9.16 23.79 15.98
C ASN A 58 -9.62 23.32 14.59
N ALA A 59 -8.93 22.32 14.01
CA ALA A 59 -9.33 21.74 12.73
C ALA A 59 -10.69 21.04 12.83
N ALA A 60 -10.97 20.29 13.90
CA ALA A 60 -12.27 19.67 14.13
C ALA A 60 -13.40 20.72 14.26
N ASN A 61 -13.16 21.82 14.99
CA ASN A 61 -14.12 22.92 15.10
C ASN A 61 -14.35 23.62 13.75
N LYS A 62 -13.28 23.83 12.97
CA LYS A 62 -13.37 24.37 11.60
C LYS A 62 -14.22 23.49 10.71
N TYR A 63 -14.13 22.16 10.84
CA TYR A 63 -14.98 21.24 10.12
C TYR A 63 -16.47 21.41 10.48
N VAL A 64 -16.80 21.62 11.76
CA VAL A 64 -18.21 21.75 12.18
C VAL A 64 -18.84 23.06 11.70
N ALA A 65 -18.09 24.17 11.71
CA ALA A 65 -18.62 25.50 11.42
C ALA A 65 -18.48 25.93 9.94
N GLY A 66 -17.60 25.27 9.17
CA GLY A 66 -17.18 25.75 7.86
C GLY A 66 -18.09 25.33 6.70
N ASN A 67 -17.97 26.06 5.59
CA ASN A 67 -18.51 25.62 4.30
C ASN A 67 -17.72 24.40 3.74
N TRP A 68 -18.14 23.81 2.62
CA TRP A 68 -17.51 22.60 2.10
C TRP A 68 -15.99 22.75 1.82
N ILE A 69 -15.53 23.93 1.39
CA ILE A 69 -14.10 24.20 1.13
C ILE A 69 -13.32 24.18 2.44
N GLU A 70 -13.85 24.86 3.46
CA GLU A 70 -13.26 24.92 4.80
C GLU A 70 -13.26 23.55 5.49
N ARG A 71 -14.32 22.76 5.29
CA ARG A 71 -14.42 21.37 5.74
C ARG A 71 -13.39 20.47 5.07
N THR A 72 -13.22 20.58 3.76
CA THR A 72 -12.17 19.85 3.03
C THR A 72 -10.78 20.20 3.57
N GLU A 73 -10.49 21.49 3.78
CA GLU A 73 -9.19 21.91 4.34
C GLU A 73 -9.02 21.45 5.79
N ALA A 74 -10.06 21.50 6.61
CA ALA A 74 -10.04 20.97 7.98
C ALA A 74 -9.71 19.48 8.01
N VAL A 75 -10.32 18.68 7.13
CA VAL A 75 -10.02 17.25 6.99
C VAL A 75 -8.56 17.03 6.57
N ARG A 76 -8.08 17.79 5.58
CA ARG A 76 -6.66 17.73 5.16
C ARG A 76 -5.71 18.07 6.30
N GLU A 77 -6.05 19.06 7.12
CA GLU A 77 -5.25 19.44 8.28
C GLU A 77 -5.23 18.34 9.34
N ILE A 78 -6.40 17.76 9.66
CA ILE A 78 -6.54 16.63 10.59
C ILE A 78 -5.66 15.45 10.19
N ILE A 79 -5.63 15.14 8.89
CA ILE A 79 -4.83 14.04 8.33
C ILE A 79 -3.32 14.24 8.59
N ARG A 80 -2.82 15.49 8.67
CA ARG A 80 -1.40 15.78 8.98
C ARG A 80 -1.00 15.36 10.39
N TYR A 81 -1.96 15.16 11.29
CA TYR A 81 -1.71 14.76 12.67
C TYR A 81 -1.95 13.27 12.93
N ILE A 82 -2.20 12.47 11.90
CA ILE A 82 -2.24 11.01 12.03
C ILE A 82 -0.85 10.53 12.43
N GLY A 83 -0.78 9.77 13.53
CA GLY A 83 0.43 9.18 14.08
C GLY A 83 0.11 7.81 14.70
N PRO A 84 1.06 7.20 15.42
CA PRO A 84 0.90 5.86 15.97
C PRO A 84 -0.14 5.77 17.10
N ASP A 85 -0.51 6.90 17.71
CA ASP A 85 -1.46 6.93 18.82
C ASP A 85 -2.91 6.79 18.35
N LYS A 86 -3.72 6.06 19.13
CA LYS A 86 -5.18 6.08 18.99
C LYS A 86 -5.69 7.49 19.29
N ASN A 87 -6.15 8.18 18.26
CA ASN A 87 -6.67 9.55 18.37
C ASN A 87 -8.17 9.59 18.06
N ASP A 88 -8.99 9.40 19.09
CA ASP A 88 -10.45 9.33 18.98
C ASP A 88 -11.05 10.58 18.32
N LEU A 89 -10.45 11.75 18.51
CA LEU A 89 -10.88 12.98 17.84
C LEU A 89 -10.65 12.92 16.33
N ILE A 90 -9.47 12.45 15.90
CA ILE A 90 -9.16 12.29 14.47
C ILE A 90 -10.08 11.22 13.87
N ILE A 91 -10.20 10.05 14.50
CA ILE A 91 -11.08 8.97 14.03
C ILE A 91 -12.51 9.50 13.91
N GLY A 92 -13.04 10.10 14.98
CA GLY A 92 -14.40 10.63 15.02
C GLY A 92 -14.63 11.68 13.94
N THR A 93 -13.70 12.62 13.75
CA THR A 93 -13.84 13.65 12.72
C THR A 93 -13.82 13.05 11.31
N LEU A 94 -12.94 12.09 11.04
CA LEU A 94 -12.88 11.40 9.74
C LEU A 94 -14.14 10.55 9.49
N MET A 95 -14.72 9.93 10.52
CA MET A 95 -15.97 9.18 10.41
C MET A 95 -17.16 10.08 10.08
N VAL A 96 -17.21 11.28 10.66
CA VAL A 96 -18.25 12.27 10.33
C VAL A 96 -18.03 12.83 8.93
N ALA A 97 -16.79 13.17 8.58
CA ALA A 97 -16.41 13.68 7.26
C ALA A 97 -16.64 12.67 6.13
N SER A 98 -16.57 11.36 6.40
CA SER A 98 -16.86 10.35 5.39
C SER A 98 -18.35 10.21 5.07
N ALA A 99 -19.23 10.89 5.81
CA ALA A 99 -20.66 11.02 5.54
C ALA A 99 -21.05 12.45 5.13
N ASP A 100 -20.08 13.32 4.81
CA ASP A 100 -20.34 14.71 4.44
C ASP A 100 -21.23 14.81 3.18
N PRO A 101 -22.18 15.76 3.13
CA PRO A 101 -22.98 16.00 1.91
C PRO A 101 -22.14 16.25 0.65
N HIS A 102 -20.96 16.85 0.79
CA HIS A 102 -20.10 17.23 -0.33
C HIS A 102 -19.09 16.14 -0.67
N ILE A 103 -19.02 15.78 -1.96
CA ILE A 103 -18.21 14.66 -2.46
C ILE A 103 -16.71 14.82 -2.16
N GLU A 104 -16.17 16.03 -2.33
CA GLU A 104 -14.75 16.31 -2.08
C GLU A 104 -14.34 16.09 -0.62
N VAL A 105 -15.22 16.40 0.33
CA VAL A 105 -14.97 16.18 1.75
C VAL A 105 -14.92 14.69 2.05
N ARG A 106 -15.87 13.91 1.50
CA ARG A 106 -15.87 12.44 1.63
C ARG A 106 -14.63 11.81 1.02
N ILE A 107 -14.19 12.28 -0.15
CA ILE A 107 -12.96 11.79 -0.81
C ILE A 107 -11.74 12.02 0.08
N GLU A 108 -11.57 13.21 0.67
CA GLU A 108 -10.47 13.46 1.59
C GLU A 108 -10.57 12.62 2.86
N ALA A 109 -11.76 12.47 3.43
CA ALA A 109 -12.00 11.61 4.58
C ALA A 109 -11.59 10.16 4.31
N VAL A 110 -11.94 9.61 3.14
CA VAL A 110 -11.52 8.26 2.70
C VAL A 110 -9.99 8.13 2.68
N LYS A 111 -9.23 9.14 2.22
CA LYS A 111 -7.75 9.10 2.28
C LYS A 111 -7.26 9.08 3.73
N GLY A 112 -7.89 9.87 4.59
CA GLY A 112 -7.57 9.91 6.02
C GLY A 112 -7.81 8.58 6.71
N LEU A 113 -8.99 7.97 6.49
CA LEU A 113 -9.35 6.66 7.02
C LEU A 113 -8.34 5.59 6.62
N SER A 114 -7.89 5.58 5.36
CA SER A 114 -6.88 4.63 4.90
C SER A 114 -5.52 4.80 5.57
N ARG A 115 -5.12 6.02 5.93
CA ARG A 115 -3.84 6.29 6.60
C ARG A 115 -3.82 5.83 8.05
N MET A 116 -4.99 5.77 8.70
CA MET A 116 -5.08 5.28 10.08
C MET A 116 -4.85 3.78 10.15
N ASP A 117 -5.30 3.05 9.14
CA ASP A 117 -5.11 1.61 8.98
C ASP A 117 -5.44 0.75 10.21
N ILE A 118 -6.56 1.08 10.88
CA ILE A 118 -7.12 0.29 11.98
C ILE A 118 -8.44 -0.37 11.55
N ASP A 119 -8.81 -1.45 12.23
CA ASP A 119 -9.99 -2.27 11.86
C ASP A 119 -11.28 -1.45 11.70
N GLN A 120 -11.52 -0.50 12.61
CA GLN A 120 -12.67 0.40 12.53
C GLN A 120 -12.67 1.22 11.23
N THR A 121 -11.52 1.77 10.83
CA THR A 121 -11.38 2.56 9.60
C THR A 121 -11.46 1.72 8.35
N ARG A 122 -10.91 0.50 8.37
CA ARG A 122 -11.07 -0.48 7.28
C ARG A 122 -12.54 -0.88 7.10
N SER A 123 -13.26 -1.11 8.19
CA SER A 123 -14.70 -1.40 8.15
C SER A 123 -15.50 -0.26 7.50
N MET A 124 -15.18 0.98 7.87
CA MET A 124 -15.79 2.16 7.24
C MET A 124 -15.44 2.25 5.74
N LEU A 125 -14.19 2.05 5.34
CA LEU A 125 -13.79 2.04 3.92
C LEU A 125 -14.55 0.98 3.12
N ARG A 126 -14.71 -0.22 3.67
CA ARG A 126 -15.50 -1.31 3.08
C ARG A 126 -16.96 -0.91 2.88
N ARG A 127 -17.57 -0.24 3.88
CA ARG A 127 -18.94 0.28 3.76
C ARG A 127 -19.05 1.32 2.65
N ILE A 128 -18.15 2.31 2.64
CA ILE A 128 -18.14 3.39 1.62
C ILE A 128 -17.99 2.82 0.20
N ALA A 129 -17.08 1.87 0.00
CA ALA A 129 -16.89 1.23 -1.30
C ALA A 129 -18.16 0.54 -1.82
N ARG A 130 -18.98 0.01 -0.92
CA ARG A 130 -20.23 -0.69 -1.25
C ARG A 130 -21.40 0.27 -1.47
N GLU A 131 -21.53 1.29 -0.65
CA GLU A 131 -22.81 1.98 -0.42
C GLU A 131 -22.79 3.49 -0.72
N ASP A 132 -21.62 4.14 -0.88
CA ASP A 132 -21.60 5.60 -1.10
C ASP A 132 -22.32 5.98 -2.42
N PRO A 133 -23.19 6.99 -2.43
CA PRO A 133 -23.93 7.37 -3.64
C PRO A 133 -23.03 7.97 -4.73
N GLY A 134 -21.83 8.46 -4.39
CA GLY A 134 -20.89 9.04 -5.34
C GLY A 134 -19.90 8.01 -5.87
N ASP A 135 -19.95 7.73 -7.18
CA ASP A 135 -19.06 6.75 -7.82
C ASP A 135 -17.56 7.11 -7.67
N ASN A 136 -17.21 8.40 -7.68
CA ASN A 136 -15.83 8.84 -7.39
C ASN A 136 -15.39 8.49 -5.97
N VAL A 137 -16.30 8.52 -4.99
CA VAL A 137 -16.01 8.15 -3.60
C VAL A 137 -15.87 6.64 -3.48
N ARG A 138 -16.78 5.87 -4.11
CA ARG A 138 -16.70 4.41 -4.17
C ARG A 138 -15.39 3.96 -4.82
N TRP A 139 -15.04 4.53 -5.97
CA TRP A 139 -13.77 4.28 -6.65
C TRP A 139 -12.57 4.59 -5.74
N ARG A 140 -12.59 5.73 -5.05
CA ARG A 140 -11.53 6.10 -4.10
C ARG A 140 -11.43 5.09 -2.96
N ALA A 141 -12.54 4.64 -2.39
CA ALA A 141 -12.56 3.67 -1.30
C ALA A 141 -12.04 2.29 -1.75
N LEU A 142 -12.45 1.81 -2.94
CA LEU A 142 -11.90 0.59 -3.55
C LEU A 142 -10.38 0.70 -3.74
N ARG A 143 -9.89 1.85 -4.21
CA ARG A 143 -8.47 2.11 -4.38
C ARG A 143 -7.72 2.06 -3.04
N GLU A 144 -8.25 2.67 -1.99
CA GLU A 144 -7.61 2.63 -0.67
C GLU A 144 -7.58 1.19 -0.11
N LEU A 145 -8.70 0.45 -0.20
CA LEU A 145 -8.74 -0.96 0.21
C LEU A 145 -7.70 -1.81 -0.54
N ARG A 146 -7.47 -1.51 -1.83
CA ARG A 146 -6.45 -2.20 -2.64
C ARG A 146 -5.04 -1.87 -2.18
N LEU A 147 -4.76 -0.62 -1.84
CA LEU A 147 -3.46 -0.21 -1.31
C LEU A 147 -3.18 -0.87 0.04
N LEU A 148 -4.20 -0.99 0.90
CA LEU A 148 -4.14 -1.72 2.16
C LEU A 148 -4.07 -3.24 1.99
N LYS A 149 -4.36 -3.75 0.78
CA LYS A 149 -4.51 -5.18 0.46
C LYS A 149 -5.47 -5.89 1.43
N ASP A 150 -6.57 -5.22 1.81
CA ASP A 150 -7.53 -5.74 2.78
C ASP A 150 -8.21 -7.02 2.25
N PRO A 151 -7.94 -8.20 2.83
CA PRO A 151 -8.53 -9.46 2.36
C PRO A 151 -10.05 -9.48 2.57
N ALA A 152 -10.58 -8.74 3.54
CA ALA A 152 -12.02 -8.64 3.78
C ALA A 152 -12.76 -7.82 2.70
N ALA A 153 -12.02 -7.18 1.78
CA ALA A 153 -12.60 -6.47 0.63
C ALA A 153 -12.88 -7.39 -0.57
N ALA A 154 -12.57 -8.68 -0.51
CA ALA A 154 -12.71 -9.60 -1.65
C ALA A 154 -14.12 -9.60 -2.27
N ASP A 155 -15.17 -9.75 -1.44
CA ASP A 155 -16.55 -9.79 -1.93
C ASP A 155 -17.03 -8.40 -2.42
N ILE A 156 -16.41 -7.33 -1.91
CA ILE A 156 -16.70 -5.95 -2.33
C ILE A 156 -16.18 -5.72 -3.76
N TYR A 157 -14.99 -6.21 -4.08
CA TYR A 157 -14.48 -6.16 -5.45
C TYR A 157 -15.37 -6.97 -6.40
N ILE A 158 -15.80 -8.18 -5.99
CA ILE A 158 -16.74 -8.98 -6.79
C ILE A 158 -18.03 -8.21 -7.07
N GLN A 159 -18.62 -7.60 -6.04
CA GLN A 159 -19.84 -6.80 -6.17
C GLN A 159 -19.62 -5.58 -7.08
N ALA A 160 -18.50 -4.88 -6.95
CA ALA A 160 -18.16 -3.71 -7.74
C ALA A 160 -17.99 -3.99 -9.24
N MET A 161 -17.70 -5.25 -9.64
CA MET A 161 -17.73 -5.68 -11.04
C MET A 161 -19.13 -5.58 -11.68
N GLY A 162 -20.19 -5.42 -10.89
CA GLY A 162 -21.55 -5.17 -11.38
C GLY A 162 -21.87 -3.70 -11.67
N SER A 163 -20.94 -2.77 -11.44
CA SER A 163 -21.16 -1.34 -11.65
C SER A 163 -21.34 -0.98 -13.13
N SER A 164 -22.20 -0.01 -13.44
CA SER A 164 -22.31 0.58 -14.78
C SER A 164 -21.06 1.39 -15.15
N ASP A 165 -20.43 2.04 -14.17
CA ASP A 165 -19.18 2.77 -14.34
C ASP A 165 -17.99 1.82 -14.51
N TRP A 166 -17.31 1.93 -15.65
CA TRP A 166 -16.13 1.13 -15.98
C TRP A 166 -14.92 1.45 -15.11
N LEU A 167 -14.80 2.66 -14.56
CA LEU A 167 -13.71 3.02 -13.64
C LEU A 167 -13.80 2.21 -12.34
N ILE A 168 -15.02 2.02 -11.82
CA ILE A 168 -15.28 1.17 -10.66
C ILE A 168 -14.95 -0.28 -10.95
N ARG A 169 -15.39 -0.81 -12.10
CA ARG A 169 -15.06 -2.19 -12.51
C ARG A 169 -13.55 -2.39 -12.69
N GLU A 170 -12.86 -1.41 -13.26
CA GLU A 170 -11.41 -1.45 -13.43
C GLU A 170 -10.69 -1.51 -12.07
N GLU A 171 -11.06 -0.64 -11.13
CA GLU A 171 -10.43 -0.62 -9.81
C GLU A 171 -10.78 -1.88 -9.00
N ALA A 172 -11.99 -2.42 -9.19
CA ALA A 172 -12.38 -3.71 -8.63
C ALA A 172 -11.51 -4.86 -9.16
N ALA A 173 -11.27 -4.90 -10.47
CA ALA A 173 -10.40 -5.89 -11.10
C ALA A 173 -8.96 -5.81 -10.57
N ARG A 174 -8.41 -4.60 -10.44
CA ARG A 174 -7.10 -4.36 -9.81
C ARG A 174 -7.10 -4.78 -8.34
N GLY A 175 -8.21 -4.54 -7.63
CA GLY A 175 -8.44 -4.94 -6.25
C GLY A 175 -8.30 -6.44 -6.06
N MET A 176 -9.04 -7.23 -6.86
CA MET A 176 -8.99 -8.69 -6.84
C MET A 176 -7.56 -9.23 -7.03
N LEU A 177 -6.80 -8.65 -7.98
CA LEU A 177 -5.42 -9.07 -8.29
C LEU A 177 -4.37 -8.61 -7.28
N SER A 178 -4.73 -7.70 -6.37
CA SER A 178 -3.83 -7.23 -5.30
C SER A 178 -3.78 -8.17 -4.09
N LEU A 179 -4.78 -9.03 -3.94
CA LEU A 179 -4.94 -9.90 -2.79
C LEU A 179 -3.93 -11.07 -2.83
N ALA A 180 -3.25 -11.28 -1.70
CA ALA A 180 -2.14 -12.22 -1.60
C ALA A 180 -2.54 -13.63 -1.17
N ASP A 181 -3.72 -13.79 -0.56
CA ASP A 181 -4.20 -15.08 -0.10
C ASP A 181 -4.58 -15.99 -1.28
N GLU A 182 -3.99 -17.19 -1.33
CA GLU A 182 -4.19 -18.13 -2.44
C GLU A 182 -5.62 -18.68 -2.52
N ILE A 183 -6.26 -18.92 -1.36
CA ILE A 183 -7.63 -19.42 -1.31
C ILE A 183 -8.58 -18.36 -1.86
N ILE A 184 -8.39 -17.11 -1.44
CA ILE A 184 -9.14 -15.97 -1.96
C ILE A 184 -8.87 -15.84 -3.46
N ARG A 185 -7.61 -15.88 -3.92
CA ARG A 185 -7.27 -15.80 -5.35
C ARG A 185 -7.96 -16.87 -6.18
N ALA A 186 -7.92 -18.12 -5.74
CA ALA A 186 -8.56 -19.24 -6.44
C ALA A 186 -10.06 -19.00 -6.61
N ARG A 187 -10.73 -18.44 -5.59
CA ARG A 187 -12.14 -18.03 -5.63
C ARG A 187 -12.39 -16.85 -6.57
N MET A 188 -11.41 -15.96 -6.77
CA MET A 188 -11.54 -14.82 -7.68
C MET A 188 -11.42 -15.19 -9.17
N ILE A 189 -10.91 -16.37 -9.53
CA ILE A 189 -10.64 -16.73 -10.94
C ILE A 189 -11.84 -16.55 -11.88
N PRO A 190 -13.07 -17.03 -11.56
CA PRO A 190 -14.23 -16.79 -12.42
C PRO A 190 -14.53 -15.29 -12.63
N HIS A 191 -14.30 -14.47 -11.60
CA HIS A 191 -14.51 -13.02 -11.67
C HIS A 191 -13.40 -12.30 -12.44
N ILE A 192 -12.17 -12.80 -12.37
CA ILE A 192 -11.04 -12.34 -13.21
C ILE A 192 -11.31 -12.67 -14.68
N ILE A 193 -11.83 -13.86 -14.99
CA ILE A 193 -12.25 -14.23 -16.35
C ILE A 193 -13.35 -13.29 -16.85
N LYS A 194 -14.35 -12.99 -16.01
CA LYS A 194 -15.40 -12.02 -16.34
C LYS A 194 -14.79 -10.63 -16.64
N ALA A 195 -13.81 -10.19 -15.86
CA ALA A 195 -13.13 -8.91 -16.07
C ALA A 195 -12.24 -8.88 -17.32
N LEU A 196 -11.62 -10.00 -17.72
CA LEU A 196 -10.92 -10.14 -19.01
C LEU A 196 -11.86 -9.96 -20.21
N ASN A 197 -13.11 -10.39 -20.05
CA ASN A 197 -14.17 -10.29 -21.05
C ASN A 197 -15.06 -9.05 -20.88
N ASP A 198 -14.63 -8.06 -20.10
CA ASP A 198 -15.40 -6.82 -19.89
C ASP A 198 -15.58 -6.06 -21.22
N PRO A 199 -16.75 -5.44 -21.45
CA PRO A 199 -16.97 -4.60 -22.63
C PRO A 199 -15.97 -3.44 -22.74
N SER A 200 -15.50 -2.90 -21.60
CA SER A 200 -14.46 -1.89 -21.57
C SER A 200 -13.08 -2.52 -21.70
N ALA A 201 -12.38 -2.18 -22.79
CA ALA A 201 -11.00 -2.62 -22.99
C ALA A 201 -10.07 -2.19 -21.84
N SER A 202 -10.34 -1.06 -21.16
CA SER A 202 -9.57 -0.59 -20.00
C SER A 202 -9.59 -1.59 -18.85
N VAL A 203 -10.73 -2.21 -18.58
CA VAL A 203 -10.88 -3.22 -17.52
C VAL A 203 -10.07 -4.47 -17.86
N ALA A 204 -10.22 -5.00 -19.08
CA ALA A 204 -9.47 -6.16 -19.55
C ALA A 204 -7.95 -5.90 -19.54
N ILE A 205 -7.51 -4.72 -20.00
CA ILE A 205 -6.10 -4.29 -19.98
C ILE A 205 -5.58 -4.19 -18.55
N ALA A 206 -6.37 -3.64 -17.63
CA ALA A 206 -6.00 -3.55 -16.22
C ALA A 206 -5.79 -4.93 -15.61
N VAL A 207 -6.64 -5.91 -15.94
CA VAL A 207 -6.44 -7.31 -15.51
C VAL A 207 -5.12 -7.84 -16.07
N MET A 208 -4.93 -7.81 -17.38
CA MET A 208 -3.75 -8.36 -18.06
C MET A 208 -2.43 -7.76 -17.55
N ARG A 209 -2.41 -6.46 -17.24
CA ARG A 209 -1.22 -5.78 -16.68
C ARG A 209 -0.93 -6.12 -15.22
N ASN A 210 -1.92 -6.58 -14.46
CA ASN A 210 -1.80 -6.87 -13.03
C ASN A 210 -1.78 -8.37 -12.70
N LEU A 211 -1.89 -9.25 -13.69
CA LEU A 211 -1.70 -10.69 -13.51
C LEU A 211 -0.26 -11.00 -13.11
N LYS A 212 -0.06 -11.43 -11.86
CA LYS A 212 1.27 -11.80 -11.32
C LYS A 212 1.55 -13.29 -11.42
N THR A 213 0.51 -14.11 -11.42
CA THR A 213 0.58 -15.56 -11.48
C THR A 213 -0.15 -16.05 -12.72
N ARG A 214 0.36 -17.13 -13.29
CA ARG A 214 -0.27 -17.79 -14.44
C ARG A 214 -1.18 -18.89 -13.90
N ASP A 215 -2.47 -18.73 -14.14
CA ASP A 215 -3.45 -19.79 -13.92
C ASP A 215 -3.91 -20.31 -15.30
N PRO A 216 -3.84 -21.62 -15.57
CA PRO A 216 -4.26 -22.21 -16.84
C PRO A 216 -5.70 -21.83 -17.25
N ARG A 217 -6.59 -21.62 -16.28
CA ARG A 217 -8.00 -21.27 -16.52
C ARG A 217 -8.18 -19.88 -17.14
N LEU A 218 -7.16 -19.02 -17.05
CA LEU A 218 -7.19 -17.67 -17.65
C LEU A 218 -6.75 -17.67 -19.12
N TYR A 219 -6.11 -18.75 -19.59
CA TYR A 219 -5.50 -18.79 -20.92
C TYR A 219 -6.49 -18.44 -22.02
N GLN A 220 -7.64 -19.11 -22.06
CA GLN A 220 -8.60 -18.94 -23.16
C GLN A 220 -9.11 -17.51 -23.25
N ALA A 221 -9.45 -16.90 -22.10
CA ALA A 221 -9.92 -15.52 -22.07
C ALA A 221 -8.84 -14.53 -22.54
N ILE A 222 -7.57 -14.73 -22.18
CA ILE A 222 -6.47 -13.89 -22.67
C ILE A 222 -6.25 -14.09 -24.18
N ALA A 223 -6.29 -15.33 -24.65
CA ALA A 223 -6.13 -15.69 -26.05
C ALA A 223 -7.24 -15.08 -26.92
N ASP A 224 -8.51 -15.18 -26.51
CA ASP A 224 -9.64 -14.59 -27.23
C ASP A 224 -9.51 -13.07 -27.35
N ARG A 225 -9.03 -12.40 -26.29
CA ARG A 225 -8.72 -10.97 -26.31
C ARG A 225 -7.56 -10.64 -27.26
N LEU A 226 -6.51 -11.47 -27.33
CA LEU A 226 -5.42 -11.29 -28.28
C LEU A 226 -5.88 -11.46 -29.73
N LEU A 227 -6.70 -12.47 -30.00
CA LEU A 227 -7.21 -12.78 -31.34
C LEU A 227 -8.06 -11.64 -31.89
N SER A 228 -8.94 -11.08 -31.04
CA SER A 228 -9.81 -9.95 -31.37
C SER A 228 -9.14 -8.58 -31.32
N ALA A 229 -7.91 -8.48 -30.79
CA ALA A 229 -7.23 -7.20 -30.65
C ALA A 229 -6.68 -6.66 -31.99
N SER A 230 -6.96 -5.38 -32.23
CA SER A 230 -6.35 -4.52 -33.26
C SER A 230 -5.54 -3.38 -32.64
N GLU A 231 -6.02 -2.83 -31.53
CA GLU A 231 -5.42 -1.67 -30.87
C GLU A 231 -4.11 -2.00 -30.15
N TYR A 232 -3.14 -1.10 -30.23
CA TYR A 232 -1.81 -1.25 -29.62
C TYR A 232 -1.88 -1.63 -28.13
N SER A 233 -2.68 -0.89 -27.35
CA SER A 233 -2.76 -1.09 -25.90
C SER A 233 -3.28 -2.47 -25.51
N LEU A 234 -4.25 -3.00 -26.27
CA LEU A 234 -4.82 -4.31 -26.02
C LEU A 234 -3.86 -5.41 -26.47
N LEU A 235 -3.28 -5.29 -27.68
CA LEU A 235 -2.24 -6.21 -28.17
C LEU A 235 -1.07 -6.31 -27.20
N SER A 236 -0.53 -5.17 -26.76
CA SER A 236 0.59 -5.10 -25.83
C SER A 236 0.27 -5.79 -24.49
N ALA A 237 -0.92 -5.51 -23.93
CA ALA A 237 -1.37 -6.14 -22.69
C ALA A 237 -1.58 -7.65 -22.83
N SER A 238 -2.24 -8.09 -23.90
CA SER A 238 -2.50 -9.51 -24.17
C SER A 238 -1.22 -10.30 -24.44
N LEU A 239 -0.29 -9.77 -25.24
CA LEU A 239 1.01 -10.41 -25.47
C LEU A 239 1.84 -10.51 -24.18
N THR A 240 1.77 -9.50 -23.32
CA THR A 240 2.45 -9.53 -22.03
C THR A 240 1.84 -10.61 -21.12
N ALA A 241 0.51 -10.67 -21.03
CA ALA A 241 -0.20 -11.60 -20.16
C ALA A 241 -0.12 -13.06 -20.64
N ILE A 242 -0.13 -13.30 -21.95
CA ILE A 242 -0.06 -14.66 -22.52
C ILE A 242 1.36 -15.25 -22.50
N ASN A 243 2.38 -14.43 -22.23
CA ASN A 243 3.76 -14.89 -22.19
C ASN A 243 3.97 -15.95 -21.09
N GLY A 244 4.48 -17.11 -21.48
CA GLY A 244 4.68 -18.26 -20.60
C GLY A 244 3.51 -19.25 -20.55
N TYR A 245 2.44 -19.02 -21.31
CA TYR A 245 1.46 -20.05 -21.63
C TYR A 245 1.90 -20.90 -22.82
N ARG A 246 1.42 -22.14 -22.90
CA ARG A 246 1.48 -22.95 -24.13
C ARG A 246 0.37 -22.47 -25.05
N LEU A 247 0.75 -22.10 -26.27
CA LEU A 247 -0.20 -21.59 -27.26
C LEU A 247 -0.87 -22.72 -28.03
N ASP A 248 -2.15 -22.57 -28.31
CA ASP A 248 -2.85 -23.31 -29.38
C ASP A 248 -2.45 -22.77 -30.76
N ASP A 249 -2.80 -23.52 -31.80
CA ASP A 249 -2.37 -23.22 -33.17
C ASP A 249 -2.86 -21.84 -33.66
N LYS A 250 -4.12 -21.48 -33.37
CA LYS A 250 -4.70 -20.20 -33.81
C LYS A 250 -4.01 -19.01 -33.15
N THR A 251 -3.79 -19.11 -31.84
CA THR A 251 -3.11 -18.08 -31.06
C THR A 251 -1.66 -17.97 -31.49
N ASN A 252 -0.97 -19.09 -31.71
CA ASN A 252 0.40 -19.13 -32.21
C ASN A 252 0.53 -18.47 -33.59
N GLU A 253 -0.39 -18.75 -34.52
CA GLU A 253 -0.45 -18.12 -35.84
C GLU A 253 -0.64 -16.59 -35.74
N LYS A 254 -1.60 -16.12 -34.92
CA LYS A 254 -1.78 -14.68 -34.67
C LYS A 254 -0.50 -14.04 -34.15
N VAL A 255 0.21 -14.66 -33.20
CA VAL A 255 1.46 -14.12 -32.65
C VAL A 255 2.57 -14.10 -33.71
N ILE A 256 2.67 -15.11 -34.57
CA ILE A 256 3.62 -15.12 -35.70
C ILE A 256 3.36 -13.94 -36.63
N ASN A 257 2.10 -13.68 -36.99
CA ASN A 257 1.72 -12.57 -37.86
C ASN A 257 2.05 -11.19 -37.22
N LEU A 258 2.11 -11.10 -35.89
CA LEU A 258 2.51 -9.89 -35.18
C LEU A 258 4.03 -9.62 -35.24
N LEU A 259 4.86 -10.54 -35.74
CA LEU A 259 6.29 -10.31 -35.96
C LEU A 259 6.58 -9.28 -37.05
N VAL A 260 5.64 -9.03 -37.97
CA VAL A 260 5.76 -8.00 -39.02
C VAL A 260 4.94 -6.74 -38.72
N HIS A 261 4.40 -6.63 -37.50
CA HIS A 261 3.57 -5.50 -37.10
C HIS A 261 4.34 -4.17 -37.17
N GLY A 262 3.68 -3.07 -37.58
CA GLY A 262 4.33 -1.77 -37.77
C GLY A 262 4.98 -1.19 -36.50
N ASN A 263 4.37 -1.42 -35.34
CA ASN A 263 4.92 -1.03 -34.04
C ASN A 263 6.00 -2.02 -33.55
N ALA A 264 7.20 -1.51 -33.23
CA ALA A 264 8.34 -2.32 -32.80
C ALA A 264 8.14 -3.05 -31.47
N ASP A 265 7.46 -2.45 -30.50
CA ASP A 265 7.21 -3.06 -29.19
C ASP A 265 6.33 -4.30 -29.34
N ILE A 266 5.34 -4.27 -30.23
CA ILE A 266 4.49 -5.43 -30.54
C ILE A 266 5.34 -6.56 -31.14
N ARG A 267 6.25 -6.27 -32.07
CA ARG A 267 7.15 -7.29 -32.64
C ARG A 267 8.03 -7.93 -31.57
N VAL A 268 8.59 -7.12 -30.66
CA VAL A 268 9.43 -7.60 -29.56
C VAL A 268 8.64 -8.48 -28.59
N LEU A 269 7.41 -8.06 -28.23
CA LEU A 269 6.54 -8.83 -27.35
C LEU A 269 6.13 -10.17 -28.01
N ALA A 270 5.74 -10.14 -29.28
CA ALA A 270 5.41 -11.34 -30.04
C ALA A 270 6.59 -12.32 -30.09
N LEU A 271 7.81 -11.82 -30.38
CA LEU A 271 9.02 -12.64 -30.36
C LEU A 271 9.28 -13.28 -29.00
N ARG A 272 9.09 -12.53 -27.89
CA ARG A 272 9.25 -13.06 -26.52
C ARG A 272 8.25 -14.19 -26.25
N VAL A 273 6.99 -13.99 -26.62
CA VAL A 273 5.94 -15.01 -26.48
C VAL A 273 6.31 -16.29 -27.24
N LEU A 274 6.73 -16.19 -28.50
CA LEU A 274 7.11 -17.36 -29.31
C LEU A 274 8.35 -18.08 -28.76
N LYS A 275 9.37 -17.34 -28.30
CA LYS A 275 10.54 -17.92 -27.64
C LYS A 275 10.15 -18.69 -26.37
N SER A 276 9.25 -18.11 -25.57
CA SER A 276 8.72 -18.76 -24.38
C SER A 276 7.93 -20.03 -24.75
N ASN A 277 7.04 -19.97 -25.74
CA ASN A 277 6.26 -21.12 -26.20
C ASN A 277 7.16 -22.28 -26.66
N ARG A 278 8.20 -21.98 -27.47
CA ARG A 278 9.19 -22.96 -27.91
C ARG A 278 9.94 -23.61 -26.74
N SER A 279 10.27 -22.84 -25.70
CA SER A 279 10.94 -23.40 -24.52
C SER A 279 10.08 -24.39 -23.74
N LEU A 280 8.75 -24.23 -23.79
CA LEU A 280 7.78 -25.12 -23.15
C LEU A 280 7.47 -26.37 -23.98
N SER A 281 7.76 -26.36 -25.28
CA SER A 281 7.61 -27.53 -26.16
C SER A 281 8.82 -28.46 -26.18
N ILE A 282 9.98 -28.01 -25.72
CA ILE A 282 11.20 -28.84 -25.64
C ILE A 282 11.21 -29.58 -24.28
N PRO A 283 11.19 -30.92 -24.25
CA PRO A 283 11.32 -31.65 -23.00
C PRO A 283 12.68 -31.36 -22.36
N LYS A 284 12.69 -30.93 -21.09
CA LYS A 284 13.94 -30.77 -20.33
C LYS A 284 14.61 -32.14 -20.26
N LYS A 285 15.81 -32.28 -20.84
CA LYS A 285 16.66 -33.47 -20.60
C LYS A 285 16.79 -33.63 -19.08
N ALA A 286 16.40 -34.80 -18.56
CA ALA A 286 16.61 -35.13 -17.16
C ALA A 286 18.11 -35.03 -16.85
N ALA A 287 18.47 -34.34 -15.78
CA ALA A 287 19.85 -34.35 -15.29
C ALA A 287 20.23 -35.80 -14.94
N PRO A 288 21.42 -36.28 -15.33
CA PRO A 288 21.90 -37.57 -14.85
C PRO A 288 21.95 -37.55 -13.32
N ARG A 289 21.38 -38.59 -12.70
CA ARG A 289 21.37 -38.80 -11.24
C ARG A 289 22.78 -39.16 -10.75
#